data_AF-A0A1D1ZLY3-F1
#
_entry.id   AF-A0A1D1ZLY3-F1
#
_cell.length_a   1.000
_cell.length_b   1.000
_cell.length_c   1.000
_cell.angle_alpha   90.00
_cell.angle_beta   90.00
_cell.angle_gamma   90.00
#
_symmetry.space_group_name_H-M   'P 1'
#
loop_
_entity.id
_entity.type
_entity.pdbx_description
1 polymer ?
#
loop_
_entity_poly.entity_id
_entity_poly.type
_entity_poly.pdbx_seq_one_letter_code
_entity_poly.pdbx_strand_id
1 'polypeptide(L)'
;MIPHPTFSCKSVPLVLFPRLSNQLVLDAAVEAAAEFLSKAVKPVMVGGPKIRVAKAGEAFVELADASGYAVAVLPSAKGLVPEHHPRFIGTYWGAVSTAFCAEIVESADAYLFAGPVFND
;
A
#
# COMPACT_ATOMS: atom_id res chain seq x y z
N MET A 1 -28.36 28.44 -5.40
CA MET A 1 -28.22 27.41 -6.45
C MET A 1 -29.37 26.42 -6.27
N ILE A 2 -30.31 26.37 -7.21
CA ILE A 2 -31.45 25.43 -7.16
C ILE A 2 -31.01 24.14 -7.88
N PRO A 3 -31.01 22.97 -7.22
CA PRO A 3 -30.59 21.73 -7.85
C PRO A 3 -31.58 21.32 -8.96
N HIS A 4 -31.04 20.93 -10.12
CA HIS A 4 -31.83 20.56 -11.29
C HIS A 4 -32.54 19.22 -11.07
N PRO A 5 -33.84 19.09 -11.43
CA PRO A 5 -34.67 17.92 -11.11
C PRO A 5 -34.07 16.56 -11.53
N THR A 6 -33.26 16.52 -12.60
CA THR A 6 -32.54 15.32 -13.07
C THR A 6 -31.53 14.77 -12.07
N PHE A 7 -30.93 15.60 -11.20
CA PHE A 7 -29.96 15.17 -10.17
C PHE A 7 -30.62 14.88 -8.82
N SER A 8 -31.96 14.90 -8.75
CA SER A 8 -32.73 14.65 -7.51
C SER A 8 -33.00 13.17 -7.24
N CYS A 9 -32.49 12.28 -8.09
CA CYS A 9 -32.64 10.85 -7.89
C CYS A 9 -31.86 10.45 -6.63
N LYS A 10 -32.58 10.15 -5.54
CA LYS A 10 -31.99 9.58 -4.33
C LYS A 10 -31.43 8.21 -4.70
N SER A 11 -30.11 8.13 -4.90
CA SER A 11 -29.42 6.87 -5.13
C SER A 11 -29.70 5.92 -3.97
N VAL A 12 -30.13 4.69 -4.27
CA VAL A 12 -30.20 3.63 -3.26
C VAL A 12 -28.83 3.51 -2.60
N PRO A 13 -28.73 3.47 -1.26
CA PRO A 13 -27.44 3.33 -0.60
C PRO A 13 -26.78 2.02 -1.06
N LEU A 14 -25.62 2.13 -1.69
CA LEU A 14 -24.83 0.98 -2.11
C LEU A 14 -24.19 0.38 -0.85
N VAL A 15 -24.87 -0.61 -0.25
CA VAL A 15 -24.38 -1.30 0.95
C VAL A 15 -23.41 -2.39 0.49
N LEU A 16 -22.12 -2.14 0.65
CA LEU A 16 -21.09 -3.15 0.49
C LEU A 16 -20.84 -3.79 1.86
N PHE A 17 -21.06 -5.10 1.97
CA PHE A 17 -20.73 -5.85 3.17
C PHE A 17 -19.21 -5.82 3.40
N PRO A 18 -18.75 -5.62 4.66
CA PRO A 18 -17.33 -5.69 4.96
C PRO A 18 -16.80 -7.08 4.63
N ARG A 19 -15.57 -7.14 4.10
CA ARG A 19 -14.89 -8.43 3.91
C ARG A 19 -14.55 -9.00 5.29
N LEU A 20 -15.10 -10.16 5.60
CA LEU A 20 -14.77 -10.91 6.82
C LEU A 20 -13.56 -11.79 6.55
N SER A 21 -12.55 -11.71 7.41
CA SER A 21 -11.41 -12.63 7.45
C SER A 21 -11.60 -13.66 8.56
N ASN A 22 -11.10 -14.89 8.36
CA ASN A 22 -11.02 -15.89 9.42
C ASN A 22 -9.82 -15.55 10.32
N GLN A 23 -10.06 -15.33 11.61
CA GLN A 23 -9.04 -14.89 12.57
C GLN A 23 -7.86 -15.87 12.64
N LEU A 24 -8.10 -17.18 12.69
CA LEU A 24 -7.03 -18.18 12.79
C LEU A 24 -6.09 -18.16 11.59
N VAL A 25 -6.66 -17.97 10.39
CA VAL A 25 -5.88 -17.93 9.14
C VAL A 25 -5.14 -16.59 9.04
N LEU A 26 -5.75 -15.51 9.52
CA LEU A 26 -5.12 -14.19 9.55
C LEU A 26 -3.89 -14.19 10.46
N ASP A 27 -4.03 -14.71 11.68
CA ASP A 27 -2.92 -14.76 12.65
C ASP A 27 -1.76 -15.60 12.11
N ALA A 28 -2.06 -16.75 11.50
CA ALA A 28 -1.04 -17.58 10.86
C ALA A 28 -0.33 -16.89 9.68
N ALA A 29 -1.07 -16.12 8.87
CA ALA A 29 -0.50 -15.37 7.76
C ALA A 29 0.39 -14.21 8.23
N VAL A 30 -0.02 -13.52 9.30
CA VAL A 30 0.78 -12.45 9.93
C VAL A 30 2.07 -13.02 10.49
N GLU A 31 2.00 -14.13 11.24
CA GLU A 31 3.20 -14.77 11.81
C GLU A 31 4.19 -15.19 10.73
N ALA A 32 3.71 -15.85 9.67
CA ALA A 32 4.57 -16.27 8.56
C ALA A 32 5.21 -15.07 7.82
N ALA A 33 4.46 -13.98 7.60
CA ALA A 33 4.98 -12.79 6.97
C ALA A 33 6.00 -12.07 7.86
N ALA A 34 5.73 -11.98 9.17
CA ALA A 34 6.63 -11.38 10.15
C ALA A 34 7.93 -12.18 10.27
N GLU A 35 7.85 -13.52 10.31
CA GLU A 35 9.03 -14.39 10.36
C GLU A 35 9.89 -14.25 9.10
N PHE A 36 9.27 -14.17 7.91
CA PHE A 36 9.97 -13.95 6.65
C PHE A 36 10.68 -12.59 6.63
N LEU A 37 9.97 -11.50 7.00
CA LEU A 37 10.53 -10.16 7.00
C LEU A 37 11.60 -9.95 8.07
N SER A 38 11.48 -10.61 9.23
CA SER A 38 12.46 -10.52 10.32
C SER A 38 13.80 -11.17 9.98
N LYS A 39 13.82 -12.11 9.00
CA LYS A 39 15.04 -12.74 8.50
C LYS A 39 15.72 -11.91 7.40
N ALA A 40 15.03 -10.92 6.85
CA ALA A 40 15.57 -10.06 5.80
C ALA A 40 16.50 -8.99 6.37
N VAL A 41 17.58 -8.69 5.65
CA VAL A 41 18.59 -7.68 6.02
C VAL A 41 18.23 -6.31 5.46
N LYS A 42 17.62 -6.26 4.28
CA LYS A 42 17.26 -5.02 3.56
C LYS A 42 15.85 -5.11 2.96
N PRO A 43 14.81 -5.29 3.80
CA PRO A 43 13.43 -5.31 3.35
C PRO A 43 12.98 -3.93 2.84
N VAL A 44 12.18 -3.93 1.79
CA VAL A 44 11.57 -2.73 1.20
C VAL A 44 10.06 -2.87 1.12
N MET A 45 9.35 -1.79 1.45
CA MET A 45 7.90 -1.70 1.35
C MET A 45 7.50 -0.90 0.11
N VAL A 46 6.54 -1.42 -0.67
CA VAL A 46 6.02 -0.75 -1.86
C VAL A 46 4.51 -0.62 -1.76
N GLY A 47 4.03 0.63 -1.71
CA GLY A 47 2.61 0.94 -1.65
C GLY A 47 1.94 0.91 -3.03
N GLY A 48 0.82 0.19 -3.14
CA GLY A 48 0.02 0.08 -4.35
C GLY A 48 -1.36 0.73 -4.25
N PRO A 49 -2.09 0.83 -5.38
CA PRO A 49 -3.34 1.60 -5.47
C PRO A 49 -4.48 1.02 -4.61
N LYS A 50 -4.43 -0.27 -4.27
CA LYS A 50 -5.48 -0.93 -3.46
C LYS A 50 -5.39 -0.58 -1.97
N ILE A 51 -4.34 0.09 -1.50
CA ILE A 51 -4.26 0.60 -0.11
C ILE A 51 -5.44 1.50 0.21
N ARG A 52 -5.82 2.38 -0.73
CA ARG A 52 -6.97 3.28 -0.56
C ARG A 52 -8.28 2.50 -0.43
N VAL A 53 -8.47 1.47 -1.26
CA VAL A 53 -9.68 0.64 -1.25
C VAL A 53 -9.79 -0.15 0.06
N ALA A 54 -8.65 -0.61 0.58
CA ALA A 54 -8.57 -1.31 1.86
C ALA A 54 -8.61 -0.38 3.08
N LYS A 55 -8.59 0.95 2.89
CA LYS A 55 -8.44 1.95 3.97
C LYS A 55 -7.21 1.68 4.87
N ALA A 56 -6.15 1.12 4.29
CA ALA A 56 -4.96 0.66 5.01
C ALA A 56 -3.81 1.69 4.99
N GLY A 57 -4.10 2.96 4.70
CA GLY A 57 -3.06 4.00 4.58
C GLY A 57 -2.34 4.27 5.89
N GLU A 58 -3.09 4.45 6.98
CA GLU A 58 -2.53 4.67 8.33
C GLU A 58 -1.75 3.45 8.80
N ALA A 59 -2.32 2.25 8.68
CA ALA A 59 -1.66 1.00 9.05
C ALA A 59 -0.35 0.75 8.25
N PHE A 60 -0.30 1.17 6.99
CA PHE A 60 0.92 1.07 6.18
C PHE A 60 2.02 2.01 6.69
N VAL A 61 1.66 3.23 7.12
CA VAL A 61 2.59 4.18 7.72
C VAL A 61 3.07 3.69 9.08
N GLU A 62 2.15 3.22 9.93
CA GLU A 62 2.48 2.64 11.24
C GLU A 62 3.45 1.46 11.10
N LEU A 63 3.23 0.59 10.12
CA LEU A 63 4.16 -0.51 9.83
C LEU A 63 5.53 0.01 9.36
N ALA A 64 5.57 1.04 8.52
CA ALA A 64 6.83 1.65 8.07
C ALA A 64 7.60 2.32 9.21
N ASP A 65 6.90 2.97 10.14
CA ASP A 65 7.47 3.60 11.33
C ASP A 65 8.03 2.54 12.31
N ALA A 66 7.26 1.48 12.57
CA ALA A 66 7.65 0.41 13.49
C ALA A 66 8.81 -0.44 12.97
N SER A 67 8.82 -0.71 11.65
CA SER A 67 9.84 -1.55 11.01
C SER A 67 11.09 -0.79 10.58
N GLY A 68 10.96 0.52 10.32
CA GLY A 68 12.03 1.36 9.79
C GLY A 68 12.39 1.08 8.33
N TYR A 69 11.56 0.33 7.60
CA TYR A 69 11.83 -0.08 6.22
C TYR A 69 11.77 1.10 5.25
N ALA A 70 12.51 1.00 4.15
CA ALA A 70 12.40 1.97 3.06
C ALA A 70 11.03 1.84 2.38
N VAL A 71 10.42 2.97 2.04
CA VAL A 71 9.05 3.03 1.51
C VAL A 71 9.05 3.63 0.12
N ALA A 72 8.65 2.85 -0.87
CA ALA A 72 8.36 3.31 -2.21
C ALA A 72 6.85 3.22 -2.51
N VAL A 73 6.41 3.84 -3.59
CA VAL A 73 5.03 3.69 -4.11
C VAL A 73 5.04 3.37 -5.59
N LEU A 74 4.07 2.57 -6.04
CA LEU A 74 3.79 2.42 -7.46
C LEU A 74 3.24 3.75 -8.02
N PRO A 75 3.42 4.06 -9.32
CA PRO A 75 2.90 5.28 -9.93
C PRO A 75 1.40 5.47 -9.74
N SER A 76 0.64 4.36 -9.80
CA SER A 76 -0.81 4.35 -9.60
C SER A 76 -1.22 4.63 -8.15
N ALA A 77 -0.29 4.61 -7.21
CA ALA A 77 -0.49 4.84 -5.78
C ALA A 77 0.08 6.19 -5.29
N LYS A 78 0.53 7.05 -6.22
CA LYS A 78 1.09 8.36 -5.88
C LYS A 78 0.08 9.19 -5.06
N GLY A 79 0.55 9.83 -3.98
CA GLY A 79 -0.29 10.58 -3.04
C GLY A 79 -1.16 9.75 -2.10
N LEU A 80 -1.09 8.41 -2.10
CA LEU A 80 -1.81 7.56 -1.15
C LEU A 80 -1.04 7.30 0.15
N VAL A 81 0.27 7.50 0.13
CA VAL A 81 1.19 7.37 1.27
C VAL A 81 1.83 8.74 1.50
N PRO A 82 2.01 9.18 2.75
CA PRO A 82 2.65 10.47 3.04
C PRO A 82 4.08 10.53 2.48
N GLU A 83 4.30 11.39 1.49
CA GLU A 83 5.60 11.54 0.82
C GLU A 83 6.63 12.28 1.68
N HIS A 84 6.17 12.96 2.74
CA HIS A 84 7.02 13.61 3.73
C HIS A 84 7.59 12.64 4.77
N HIS A 85 7.23 11.36 4.69
CA HIS A 85 7.71 10.34 5.61
C HIS A 85 9.23 10.19 5.49
N PRO A 86 9.99 10.12 6.59
CA PRO A 86 11.47 10.11 6.56
C PRO A 86 12.06 8.90 5.83
N ARG A 87 11.28 7.82 5.70
CA ARG A 87 11.67 6.60 4.96
C ARG A 87 11.16 6.55 3.53
N PHE A 88 10.47 7.59 3.04
CA PHE A 88 9.95 7.61 1.67
C PHE A 88 11.10 7.82 0.68
N ILE A 89 11.33 6.82 -0.18
CA ILE A 89 12.42 6.83 -1.17
C ILE A 89 11.96 7.20 -2.58
N GLY A 90 10.65 7.29 -2.82
CA GLY A 90 10.07 7.80 -4.06
C GLY A 90 9.12 6.83 -4.76
N THR A 91 8.95 7.05 -6.06
CA THR A 91 8.08 6.23 -6.93
C THR A 91 8.89 5.13 -7.61
N TYR A 92 8.45 3.89 -7.49
CA TYR A 92 9.05 2.71 -8.11
C TYR A 92 8.27 2.30 -9.37
N TRP A 93 8.92 2.38 -10.53
CA TRP A 93 8.37 2.00 -11.84
C TRP A 93 9.45 1.40 -12.76
N GLY A 94 10.23 0.45 -12.23
CA GLY A 94 11.35 -0.16 -12.96
C GLY A 94 12.32 0.89 -13.49
N ALA A 95 12.54 0.90 -14.81
CA ALA A 95 13.46 1.83 -15.48
C ALA A 95 13.09 3.32 -15.36
N VAL A 96 11.83 3.65 -15.07
CA VAL A 96 11.34 5.05 -14.98
C VAL A 96 11.08 5.46 -13.53
N SER A 97 11.80 4.83 -12.59
CA SER A 97 11.70 5.14 -11.17
C SER A 97 12.33 6.49 -10.81
N THR A 98 11.99 6.99 -9.62
CA THR A 98 12.76 8.10 -9.00
C THR A 98 14.23 7.71 -8.88
N ALA A 99 15.14 8.67 -9.02
CA ALA A 99 16.59 8.42 -8.90
C ALA A 99 16.90 7.65 -7.61
N PHE A 100 17.78 6.64 -7.70
CA PHE A 100 18.15 5.70 -6.61
C PHE A 100 17.03 4.81 -6.06
N CYS A 101 15.75 5.12 -6.29
CA CYS A 101 14.62 4.29 -5.83
C CYS A 101 14.64 2.90 -6.47
N ALA A 102 14.84 2.81 -7.79
CA ALA A 102 14.94 1.52 -8.48
C ALA A 102 16.07 0.65 -7.90
N GLU A 103 17.26 1.20 -7.73
CA GLU A 103 18.42 0.48 -7.22
C GLU A 103 18.21 -0.03 -5.79
N ILE A 104 17.60 0.79 -4.93
CA ILE A 104 17.27 0.38 -3.55
C ILE A 104 16.23 -0.74 -3.55
N VAL A 105 15.17 -0.60 -4.35
CA VAL A 105 14.12 -1.61 -4.46
C VAL A 105 14.69 -2.89 -5.04
N GLU A 106 15.32 -2.85 -6.22
CA GLU A 106 15.85 -4.02 -6.93
C GLU A 106 17.00 -4.72 -6.19
N SER A 107 17.74 -3.98 -5.35
CA SER A 107 18.75 -4.61 -4.51
C SER A 107 18.16 -5.24 -3.25
N ALA A 108 16.89 -5.03 -2.89
CA ALA A 108 16.29 -5.59 -1.68
C ALA A 108 16.30 -7.13 -1.67
N ASP A 109 16.41 -7.71 -0.47
CA ASP A 109 16.33 -9.17 -0.26
C ASP A 109 14.92 -9.64 0.08
N ALA A 110 14.03 -8.72 0.49
CA ALA A 110 12.62 -8.97 0.69
C ALA A 110 11.78 -7.77 0.25
N TYR A 111 10.61 -8.08 -0.33
CA TYR A 111 9.70 -7.08 -0.88
C TYR A 111 8.32 -7.24 -0.23
N LEU A 112 7.82 -6.19 0.42
CA LEU A 112 6.46 -6.12 0.92
C LEU A 112 5.63 -5.20 0.02
N PHE A 113 4.91 -5.79 -0.93
CA PHE A 113 3.97 -5.06 -1.76
C PHE A 113 2.59 -4.99 -1.10
N ALA A 114 2.20 -3.79 -0.67
CA ALA A 114 0.89 -3.55 -0.06
C ALA A 114 -0.11 -3.06 -1.10
N GLY A 115 -1.11 -3.89 -1.43
CA GLY A 115 -2.14 -3.55 -2.40
C GLY A 115 -1.66 -3.28 -3.85
N PRO A 116 -0.69 -4.04 -4.40
CA PRO A 116 -0.19 -3.82 -5.75
C PRO A 116 -1.23 -4.15 -6.81
N VAL A 117 -1.04 -3.55 -7.98
CA VAL A 117 -1.65 -3.96 -9.24
C VAL A 117 -0.52 -4.04 -10.25
N PHE A 118 -0.16 -5.26 -10.65
CA PHE A 118 0.84 -5.51 -11.67
C PHE A 118 0.12 -5.81 -12.98
N ASN A 119 0.35 -4.93 -13.96
CA ASN A 119 -0.15 -5.07 -15.32
C ASN A 119 1.06 -5.04 -16.27
N ASP A 120 0.91 -5.64 -17.45
CA ASP A 120 1.90 -5.65 -18.55
C ASP A 120 2.05 -4.25 -19.18
#